data_AF-A0A3A8JHD2-F1
#
_entry.id   AF-A0A3A8JHD2-F1
#
_cell.length_a   1.000
_cell.length_b   1.000
_cell.length_c   1.000
_cell.angle_alpha   90.00
_cell.angle_beta   90.00
_cell.angle_gamma   90.00
#
_symmetry.space_group_name_H-M   'P 1'
#
loop_
_entity.id
_entity.type
_entity.pdbx_description
1 polymer ?
#
loop_
_entity_poly.entity_id
_entity_poly.type
_entity_poly.pdbx_seq_one_letter_code
_entity_poly.pdbx_strand_id
1 'polypeptide(L)'
;GRAPGGGEVSVVIQGDSRPIPTCPTPVACHSATFDVVTEACVETQDPDGTACDPGNACLQDATCAAGRCRGTERVCDDGNACTTDVCNPLDGCTAVPAPPCPGDGACQVGTCDPKLGCGLAKATDGTFCGTARGCDAADVCLDGTCQRRDPPDNFICSPQSPCQGPGRCKGSVCERPAATALAPEWTYDAASNGEALHDLLVGPTGDVTLVGFFVPALLDAAGPLPVRASVSGRRCMLWNDRLLCMDLPNSGQVSLLDRVTGAPRWTFDLATARPDFAQGLTTLFMARLGVMQPDRLAALYEAYPTGTTRDTLCRSYFLVVLDAFGKMVSAQALVDPLLAECNHPHPFGVASDAAGDLYLAFGQTLNKGAPLYPGAPTLLMAFSQDGVPRWRKTEAFSAGELAIVNGLLLNERSTQALRTQDGQAVGSRQFPKGLGRVVATSERLIPSPSMDEGTGDWRLEGYGLPGLAPSWTYTFQGWPGPVAPEVRLARWVTQRGLPPETVVLGTGLTSTGPTMFAVSARDGSEVFQCSLSDATQPAQSLELGPDSVVMMDGAGTCGDCDPPFAYSLARFRRFAIPGLQPAEEPWPGTFGGPGHDHHEDPVRGR
;
A
#
# COMPACT_ATOMS: atom_id res chain seq x y z
N GLY A 1 -52.64 9.95 -51.24
CA GLY A 1 -52.76 11.13 -52.11
C GLY A 1 -53.61 10.82 -53.32
N ARG A 2 -54.32 11.81 -53.87
CA ARG A 2 -55.08 11.66 -55.12
C ARG A 2 -54.28 12.09 -56.32
N ALA A 3 -54.24 11.24 -57.34
CA ALA A 3 -53.69 11.60 -58.64
C ALA A 3 -54.63 12.57 -59.39
N PRO A 4 -54.10 13.39 -60.32
CA PRO A 4 -54.90 14.37 -61.07
C PRO A 4 -56.09 13.78 -61.86
N GLY A 5 -56.10 12.46 -62.12
CA GLY A 5 -57.20 11.73 -62.78
C GLY A 5 -58.25 11.12 -61.84
N GLY A 6 -58.23 11.42 -60.53
CA GLY A 6 -59.25 10.96 -59.57
C GLY A 6 -58.97 9.63 -58.86
N GLY A 7 -57.84 8.96 -59.16
CA GLY A 7 -57.39 7.77 -58.44
C GLY A 7 -56.75 8.11 -57.09
N GLU A 8 -57.13 7.39 -56.04
CA GLU A 8 -56.61 7.58 -54.68
C GLU A 8 -55.55 6.53 -54.36
N VAL A 9 -54.32 6.97 -54.09
CA VAL A 9 -53.21 6.11 -53.65
C VAL A 9 -53.10 6.25 -52.14
N SER A 10 -53.33 5.17 -51.40
CA SER A 10 -53.07 5.13 -49.97
C SER A 10 -51.70 4.50 -49.72
N VAL A 11 -50.85 5.17 -48.96
CA VAL A 11 -49.56 4.63 -48.49
C VAL A 11 -49.70 4.41 -47.00
N VAL A 12 -49.67 3.15 -46.58
CA VAL A 12 -49.66 2.79 -45.16
C VAL A 12 -48.21 2.94 -44.68
N ILE A 13 -47.99 3.88 -43.76
CA ILE A 13 -46.72 4.01 -43.05
C ILE A 13 -46.87 3.22 -41.75
N GLN A 14 -46.12 2.13 -41.63
CA GLN A 14 -45.93 1.42 -40.37
C GLN A 14 -44.53 1.75 -39.84
N GLY A 15 -44.45 2.04 -38.55
CA GLY A 15 -43.20 2.26 -37.84
C GLY A 15 -43.28 1.65 -36.46
N ASP A 16 -42.28 0.88 -36.09
CA ASP A 16 -42.10 0.35 -34.74
C ASP A 16 -41.21 1.30 -33.95
N SER A 17 -41.68 1.81 -32.81
CA SER A 17 -40.84 2.57 -31.90
C SER A 17 -39.89 1.63 -31.17
N ARG A 18 -38.58 1.89 -31.22
CA ARG A 18 -37.64 1.24 -30.32
C ARG A 18 -37.73 1.88 -28.93
N PRO A 19 -37.63 1.11 -27.84
CA PRO A 19 -37.53 1.70 -26.51
C PRO A 19 -36.28 2.59 -26.44
N ILE A 20 -36.40 3.73 -25.75
CA ILE A 20 -35.26 4.61 -25.46
C ILE A 20 -34.26 3.80 -24.63
N PRO A 21 -32.99 3.68 -25.06
CA PRO A 21 -31.99 2.96 -24.29
C PRO A 21 -31.69 3.69 -22.98
N THR A 22 -31.39 2.92 -21.93
CA THR A 22 -30.95 3.47 -20.65
C THR A 22 -29.58 4.13 -20.82
N CYS A 23 -29.44 5.35 -20.32
CA CYS A 23 -28.15 6.03 -20.35
C CYS A 23 -27.16 5.53 -19.30
N PRO A 24 -25.85 5.73 -19.53
CA PRO A 24 -24.82 5.42 -18.54
C PRO A 24 -25.15 6.08 -17.20
N THR A 25 -24.69 5.45 -16.11
CA THR A 25 -24.91 5.99 -14.76
C THR A 25 -24.08 7.27 -14.62
N PRO A 26 -24.71 8.46 -14.44
CA PRO A 26 -23.95 9.69 -14.28
C PRO A 26 -23.29 9.74 -12.90
N VAL A 27 -22.23 10.53 -12.78
CA VAL A 27 -21.61 10.83 -11.48
C VAL A 27 -22.46 11.83 -10.69
N ALA A 28 -22.13 12.05 -9.41
CA ALA A 28 -22.81 13.08 -8.61
C ALA A 28 -22.72 14.46 -9.28
N CYS A 29 -23.80 15.25 -9.22
CA CYS A 29 -23.95 16.55 -9.89
C CYS A 29 -23.98 16.50 -11.43
N HIS A 30 -24.27 15.33 -11.98
CA HIS A 30 -24.52 15.12 -13.39
C HIS A 30 -25.79 14.30 -13.58
N SER A 31 -26.44 14.54 -14.72
CA SER A 31 -27.61 13.80 -15.19
C SER A 31 -27.36 13.35 -16.63
N ALA A 32 -27.83 12.15 -17.00
CA ALA A 32 -27.66 11.62 -18.34
C ALA A 32 -29.04 11.35 -18.97
N THR A 33 -29.28 11.94 -20.14
CA THR A 33 -30.55 11.79 -20.88
C THR A 33 -30.26 11.35 -22.32
N PHE A 34 -31.06 10.43 -22.86
CA PHE A 34 -30.93 9.99 -24.25
C PHE A 34 -31.54 11.05 -25.18
N ASP A 35 -30.71 11.66 -26.01
CA ASP A 35 -31.14 12.55 -27.07
C ASP A 35 -31.50 11.73 -28.31
N VAL A 36 -32.80 11.72 -28.63
CA VAL A 36 -33.37 10.97 -29.76
C VAL A 36 -32.96 11.53 -31.13
N VAL A 37 -32.46 12.76 -31.21
CA VAL A 37 -32.03 13.38 -32.48
C VAL A 37 -30.61 12.94 -32.81
N THR A 38 -29.73 12.95 -31.81
CA THR A 38 -28.33 12.51 -31.97
C THR A 38 -28.17 11.01 -31.79
N GLU A 39 -29.23 10.31 -31.37
CA GLU A 39 -29.24 8.89 -31.01
C GLU A 39 -28.16 8.54 -29.98
N ALA A 40 -27.88 9.47 -29.05
CA ALA A 40 -26.79 9.38 -28.10
C ALA A 40 -27.23 9.81 -26.70
N CYS A 41 -26.58 9.26 -25.68
CA CYS A 41 -26.71 9.79 -24.32
C CYS A 41 -25.91 11.06 -24.16
N VAL A 42 -26.58 12.11 -23.67
CA VAL A 42 -25.97 13.39 -23.37
C VAL A 42 -25.94 13.54 -21.86
N GLU A 43 -24.74 13.74 -21.33
CA GLU A 43 -24.52 14.04 -19.92
C GLU A 43 -24.50 15.56 -19.72
N THR A 44 -25.27 16.04 -18.75
CA THR A 44 -25.40 17.45 -18.40
C THR A 44 -25.06 17.66 -16.93
N GLN A 45 -24.31 18.73 -16.67
CA GLN A 45 -24.02 19.18 -15.32
C GLN A 45 -25.30 19.71 -14.66
N ASP A 46 -25.55 19.28 -13.43
CA ASP A 46 -26.66 19.81 -12.63
C ASP A 46 -26.35 21.24 -12.18
N PRO A 47 -27.37 22.12 -12.00
CA PRO A 47 -27.15 23.50 -11.61
C PRO A 47 -26.38 23.64 -10.29
N ASP A 48 -25.50 24.65 -10.21
CA ASP A 48 -24.82 25.00 -8.97
C ASP A 48 -25.83 25.28 -7.85
N GLY A 49 -25.55 24.77 -6.64
CA GLY A 49 -26.45 24.83 -5.47
C GLY A 49 -27.45 23.68 -5.37
N THR A 50 -27.52 22.77 -6.36
CA THR A 50 -28.33 21.55 -6.26
C THR A 50 -27.79 20.66 -5.15
N ALA A 51 -28.65 20.17 -4.25
CA ALA A 51 -28.23 19.25 -3.19
C ALA A 51 -27.70 17.94 -3.77
N CYS A 52 -26.64 17.39 -3.18
CA CYS A 52 -26.00 16.17 -3.64
C CYS A 52 -25.53 15.31 -2.47
N ASP A 53 -25.39 14.00 -2.72
CA ASP A 53 -24.78 13.07 -1.76
C ASP A 53 -23.25 13.09 -1.96
N PRO A 54 -22.46 13.57 -0.97
CA PRO A 54 -21.01 13.62 -1.11
C PRO A 54 -20.34 12.25 -0.95
N GLY A 55 -21.08 11.21 -0.54
CA GLY A 55 -20.52 9.89 -0.24
C GLY A 55 -19.49 9.91 0.90
N ASN A 56 -19.49 10.98 1.71
CA ASN A 56 -18.49 11.29 2.72
C ASN A 56 -19.17 11.91 3.95
N ALA A 57 -19.12 11.23 5.09
CA ALA A 57 -19.75 11.61 6.35
C ALA A 57 -19.18 12.90 6.97
N CYS A 58 -18.01 13.34 6.50
CA CYS A 58 -17.29 14.53 6.92
C CYS A 58 -17.66 15.78 6.14
N LEU A 59 -18.46 15.65 5.08
CA LEU A 59 -19.00 16.79 4.36
C LEU A 59 -20.45 17.04 4.79
N GLN A 60 -20.75 18.27 5.19
CA GLN A 60 -22.08 18.76 5.51
C GLN A 60 -22.57 19.75 4.45
N ASP A 61 -23.88 19.88 4.32
CA ASP A 61 -24.55 20.84 3.43
C ASP A 61 -24.03 20.78 1.98
N ALA A 62 -23.78 19.57 1.49
CA ALA A 62 -23.13 19.36 0.21
C ALA A 62 -24.05 19.75 -0.96
N THR A 63 -23.52 20.58 -1.86
CA THR A 63 -24.19 21.05 -3.06
C THR A 63 -23.28 20.99 -4.27
N CYS A 64 -23.90 20.96 -5.45
CA CYS A 64 -23.18 20.99 -6.72
C CYS A 64 -22.49 22.34 -6.90
N ALA A 65 -21.20 22.29 -7.22
CA ALA A 65 -20.40 23.45 -7.56
C ALA A 65 -19.42 23.06 -8.68
N ALA A 66 -19.61 23.64 -9.86
CA ALA A 66 -18.87 23.28 -11.08
C ALA A 66 -18.89 21.77 -11.36
N GLY A 67 -20.06 21.13 -11.18
CA GLY A 67 -20.30 19.71 -11.49
C GLY A 67 -19.71 18.74 -10.50
N ARG A 68 -19.36 19.20 -9.30
CA ARG A 68 -18.91 18.33 -8.22
C ARG A 68 -19.71 18.57 -6.98
N CYS A 69 -19.94 17.51 -6.22
CA CYS A 69 -20.55 17.60 -4.92
C CYS A 69 -19.53 18.14 -3.91
N ARG A 70 -19.76 19.34 -3.38
CA ARG A 70 -18.89 19.98 -2.40
C ARG A 70 -19.69 20.39 -1.17
N GLY A 71 -19.15 20.12 0.01
CA GLY A 71 -19.75 20.52 1.30
C GLY A 71 -18.74 21.22 2.20
N THR A 72 -19.19 21.64 3.36
CA THR A 72 -18.33 22.15 4.44
C THR A 72 -17.80 20.99 5.27
N GLU A 73 -16.52 21.05 5.64
CA GLU A 73 -15.90 20.05 6.49
C GLU A 73 -16.51 20.07 7.89
N ARG A 74 -16.83 18.88 8.40
CA ARG A 74 -17.29 18.67 9.76
C ARG A 74 -16.12 18.82 10.71
N VAL A 75 -16.25 19.72 11.68
CA VAL A 75 -15.31 19.84 12.81
C VAL A 75 -15.60 18.73 13.82
N CYS A 76 -14.57 17.96 14.16
CA CYS A 76 -14.60 16.97 15.23
C CYS A 76 -13.74 17.46 16.39
N ASP A 77 -14.28 17.34 17.61
CA ASP A 77 -13.62 17.70 18.87
C ASP A 77 -14.26 16.86 19.98
N ASP A 78 -13.54 15.87 20.51
CA ASP A 78 -13.99 15.05 21.63
C ASP A 78 -13.65 15.66 23.01
N GLY A 79 -12.94 16.80 23.02
CA GLY A 79 -12.50 17.50 24.21
C GLY A 79 -11.35 16.84 24.95
N ASN A 80 -10.66 15.86 24.36
CA ASN A 80 -9.54 15.14 24.95
C ASN A 80 -8.21 15.53 24.28
N ALA A 81 -7.35 16.22 25.02
CA ALA A 81 -6.04 16.68 24.54
C ALA A 81 -5.03 15.55 24.24
N CYS A 82 -5.37 14.30 24.57
CA CYS A 82 -4.56 13.10 24.32
C CYS A 82 -5.02 12.31 23.11
N THR A 83 -6.02 12.80 22.40
CA THR A 83 -6.48 12.26 21.14
C THR A 83 -6.22 13.27 20.03
N THR A 84 -6.20 12.76 18.81
CA THR A 84 -6.33 13.56 17.61
C THR A 84 -7.73 13.27 17.09
N ASP A 85 -8.56 14.31 17.05
CA ASP A 85 -9.90 14.23 16.48
C ASP A 85 -9.80 14.21 14.97
N VAL A 86 -10.45 13.22 14.38
CA VAL A 86 -10.38 12.97 12.95
C VAL A 86 -11.80 12.77 12.48
N CYS A 87 -12.13 13.42 11.37
CA CYS A 87 -13.34 13.04 10.68
C CYS A 87 -13.00 11.91 9.69
N ASN A 88 -13.45 10.69 10.00
CA ASN A 88 -13.38 9.56 9.09
C ASN A 88 -14.50 9.69 8.04
N PRO A 89 -14.18 9.66 6.73
CA PRO A 89 -15.17 9.79 5.66
C PRO A 89 -16.33 8.78 5.69
N LEU A 90 -16.20 7.63 6.36
CA LEU A 90 -17.24 6.62 6.49
C LEU A 90 -17.92 6.67 7.86
N ASP A 91 -17.13 6.77 8.93
CA ASP A 91 -17.61 6.65 10.31
C ASP A 91 -18.01 8.00 10.92
N GLY A 92 -17.66 9.12 10.28
CA GLY A 92 -17.83 10.46 10.82
C GLY A 92 -16.76 10.79 11.86
N CYS A 93 -17.13 11.51 12.92
CA CYS A 93 -16.14 11.92 13.93
C CYS A 93 -15.67 10.73 14.75
N THR A 94 -14.36 10.51 14.74
CA THR A 94 -13.65 9.55 15.57
C THR A 94 -12.48 10.25 16.27
N ALA A 95 -11.98 9.62 17.33
CA ALA A 95 -10.82 10.09 18.06
C ALA A 95 -9.80 8.95 18.11
N VAL A 96 -8.57 9.24 17.69
CA VAL A 96 -7.45 8.29 17.72
C VAL A 96 -6.39 8.76 18.73
N PRO A 97 -5.63 7.87 19.38
CA PRO A 97 -4.58 8.30 20.31
C PRO A 97 -3.61 9.30 19.65
N ALA A 98 -3.35 10.44 20.30
CA ALA A 98 -2.36 11.39 19.81
C ALA A 98 -0.95 10.76 19.82
N PRO A 99 0.01 11.30 19.04
CA PRO A 99 1.41 10.93 19.20
C PRO A 99 1.86 10.94 20.66
N PRO A 100 2.69 9.97 21.11
CA PRO A 100 3.18 9.95 22.48
C PRO A 100 3.82 11.28 22.86
N CYS A 101 3.50 11.79 24.05
CA CYS A 101 4.08 13.04 24.53
C CYS A 101 5.61 12.96 24.58
N PRO A 102 6.33 14.01 24.16
CA PRO A 102 7.78 14.01 24.20
C PRO A 102 8.28 13.99 25.64
N GLY A 103 9.28 13.15 25.91
CA GLY A 103 10.09 13.21 27.13
C GLY A 103 11.25 14.20 27.03
N ASP A 104 12.14 14.20 28.03
CA ASP A 104 13.37 15.01 28.03
C ASP A 104 14.56 14.30 27.33
N GLY A 105 14.33 13.10 26.80
CA GLY A 105 15.37 12.26 26.21
C GLY A 105 16.30 11.59 27.24
N ALA A 106 16.02 11.71 28.54
CA ALA A 106 16.78 11.12 29.63
C ALA A 106 15.87 10.35 30.59
N CYS A 107 15.38 10.99 31.64
CA CYS A 107 14.66 10.34 32.74
C CYS A 107 13.30 10.95 33.06
N GLN A 108 12.79 11.78 32.15
CA GLN A 108 11.41 12.22 32.12
C GLN A 108 10.75 11.67 30.85
N VAL A 109 9.72 10.84 31.04
CA VAL A 109 8.87 10.37 29.94
C VAL A 109 7.68 11.30 29.80
N GLY A 110 7.22 11.51 28.57
CA GLY A 110 6.00 12.28 28.34
C GLY A 110 4.78 11.47 28.79
N THR A 111 3.89 12.11 29.51
CA THR A 111 2.58 11.58 29.90
C THR A 111 1.49 12.51 29.43
N CYS A 112 0.35 11.99 29.02
CA CYS A 112 -0.75 12.82 28.57
C CYS A 112 -1.90 12.82 29.58
N ASP A 113 -2.32 14.02 29.98
CA ASP A 113 -3.56 14.25 30.72
C ASP A 113 -4.67 14.67 29.74
N PRO A 114 -5.84 13.99 29.73
CA PRO A 114 -6.90 14.28 28.76
C PRO A 114 -7.41 15.73 28.74
N LYS A 115 -7.21 16.51 29.81
CA LYS A 115 -7.66 17.91 29.89
C LYS A 115 -6.52 18.91 29.74
N LEU A 116 -5.34 18.57 30.27
CA LEU A 116 -4.19 19.47 30.32
C LEU A 116 -3.21 19.24 29.15
N GLY A 117 -3.30 18.11 28.46
CA GLY A 117 -2.39 17.71 27.40
C GLY A 117 -1.08 17.13 27.92
N CYS A 118 0.00 17.33 27.16
CA CYS A 118 1.30 16.74 27.48
C CYS A 118 1.95 17.33 28.74
N GLY A 119 2.38 16.44 29.63
CA GLY A 119 3.25 16.71 30.77
C GLY A 119 4.39 15.70 30.86
N LEU A 120 5.16 15.77 31.95
CA LEU A 120 6.29 14.89 32.21
C LEU A 120 6.04 14.04 33.47
N ALA A 121 6.47 12.79 33.43
CA ALA A 121 6.59 11.93 34.58
C ALA A 121 7.98 11.28 34.65
N LYS A 122 8.39 10.87 35.84
CA LYS A 122 9.66 10.15 36.04
C LYS A 122 9.65 8.85 35.26
N ALA A 123 10.70 8.61 34.48
CA ALA A 123 10.96 7.30 33.88
C ALA A 123 11.05 6.22 34.98
N THR A 124 10.77 4.98 34.61
CA THR A 124 10.90 3.85 35.56
C THR A 124 12.36 3.73 36.02
N ASP A 125 12.57 3.53 37.32
CA ASP A 125 13.91 3.33 37.85
C ASP A 125 14.60 2.13 37.18
N GLY A 126 15.85 2.34 36.77
CA GLY A 126 16.62 1.36 35.99
C GLY A 126 16.50 1.47 34.47
N THR A 127 15.67 2.36 33.93
CA THR A 127 15.66 2.68 32.48
C THR A 127 17.00 3.28 32.06
N PHE A 128 17.59 2.81 30.96
CA PHE A 128 18.86 3.36 30.46
C PHE A 128 18.68 4.78 29.92
N CYS A 129 19.57 5.70 30.30
CA CYS A 129 19.47 7.12 29.95
C CYS A 129 20.79 7.72 29.40
N GLY A 130 21.84 6.92 29.25
CA GLY A 130 23.13 7.38 28.76
C GLY A 130 23.84 6.37 27.87
N THR A 131 25.15 6.58 27.70
CA THR A 131 25.99 5.77 26.81
C THR A 131 26.58 4.55 27.50
N ALA A 132 26.75 4.57 28.83
CA ALA A 132 27.22 3.40 29.57
C ALA A 132 26.10 2.36 29.68
N ARG A 133 26.34 1.18 29.09
CA ARG A 133 25.40 0.05 29.03
C ARG A 133 26.16 -1.24 29.27
N GLY A 134 26.44 -1.54 30.53
CA GLY A 134 27.19 -2.73 30.93
C GLY A 134 26.89 -3.13 32.36
N CYS A 135 27.56 -4.18 32.82
CA CYS A 135 27.38 -4.71 34.18
C CYS A 135 28.41 -4.19 35.19
N ASP A 136 29.40 -3.40 34.74
CA ASP A 136 30.30 -2.64 35.63
C ASP A 136 29.87 -1.18 35.79
N ALA A 137 29.18 -0.66 34.77
CA ALA A 137 28.66 0.70 34.74
C ALA A 137 27.48 0.78 33.77
N ALA A 138 26.36 1.28 34.27
CA ALA A 138 25.20 1.64 33.50
C ALA A 138 24.73 3.05 33.85
N ASP A 139 24.38 3.84 32.85
CA ASP A 139 23.68 5.10 33.03
C ASP A 139 22.18 4.80 33.10
N VAL A 140 21.59 4.88 34.30
CA VAL A 140 20.20 4.51 34.57
C VAL A 140 19.43 5.62 35.26
N CYS A 141 18.12 5.68 34.99
CA CYS A 141 17.21 6.57 35.66
C CYS A 141 16.99 6.14 37.11
N LEU A 142 17.15 7.10 38.02
CA LEU A 142 16.81 6.96 39.43
C LEU A 142 16.12 8.24 39.88
N ASP A 143 14.87 8.12 40.31
CA ASP A 143 14.04 9.23 40.76
C ASP A 143 13.91 10.36 39.71
N GLY A 144 13.90 10.00 38.42
CA GLY A 144 13.79 10.95 37.32
C GLY A 144 15.09 11.67 36.95
N THR A 145 16.23 11.21 37.47
CA THR A 145 17.57 11.73 37.13
C THR A 145 18.45 10.63 36.54
N CYS A 146 19.26 10.97 35.53
CA CYS A 146 20.18 10.02 34.93
C CYS A 146 21.43 9.88 35.79
N GLN A 147 21.69 8.67 36.30
CA GLN A 147 22.79 8.41 37.22
C GLN A 147 23.60 7.20 36.79
N ARG A 148 24.93 7.31 36.82
CA ARG A 148 25.83 6.18 36.61
C ARG A 148 25.86 5.29 37.85
N ARG A 149 25.65 3.99 37.66
CA ARG A 149 25.68 2.97 38.72
C ARG A 149 26.38 1.71 38.27
N ASP A 150 26.91 0.98 39.23
CA ASP A 150 27.30 -0.42 39.09
C ASP A 150 26.03 -1.28 39.26
N PRO A 151 25.51 -1.92 38.19
CA PRO A 151 24.26 -2.66 38.29
C PRO A 151 24.41 -3.93 39.11
N PRO A 152 23.41 -4.29 39.94
CA PRO A 152 23.45 -5.55 40.66
C PRO A 152 23.37 -6.76 39.70
N ASP A 153 23.79 -7.92 40.19
CA ASP A 153 23.50 -9.20 39.52
C ASP A 153 22.00 -9.30 39.18
N ASN A 154 21.71 -9.96 38.06
CA ASN A 154 20.37 -10.12 37.50
C ASN A 154 19.75 -8.84 36.88
N PHE A 155 20.46 -7.70 36.89
CA PHE A 155 20.05 -6.51 36.13
C PHE A 155 20.03 -6.79 34.62
N ILE A 156 19.03 -6.26 33.90
CA ILE A 156 18.88 -6.48 32.46
C ILE A 156 19.85 -5.56 31.71
N CYS A 157 20.94 -6.14 31.22
CA CYS A 157 21.98 -5.45 30.45
C CYS A 157 21.75 -5.47 28.94
N SER A 158 20.89 -6.35 28.45
CA SER A 158 20.52 -6.43 27.03
C SER A 158 19.04 -6.80 26.89
N PRO A 159 18.27 -6.11 26.03
CA PRO A 159 16.85 -6.40 25.83
C PRO A 159 16.64 -7.80 25.25
N GLN A 160 15.42 -8.30 25.42
CA GLN A 160 14.97 -9.52 24.73
C GLN A 160 14.84 -9.25 23.23
N SER A 161 15.17 -10.24 22.41
CA SER A 161 14.85 -10.28 20.98
C SER A 161 13.85 -11.42 20.71
N PRO A 162 13.28 -11.51 19.50
CA PRO A 162 12.38 -12.61 19.14
C PRO A 162 12.98 -14.00 19.37
N CYS A 163 14.28 -14.15 19.15
CA CYS A 163 15.00 -15.42 19.21
C CYS A 163 15.86 -15.59 20.46
N GLN A 164 15.99 -14.59 21.33
CA GLN A 164 16.91 -14.64 22.46
C GLN A 164 16.36 -13.91 23.68
N GLY A 165 16.34 -14.60 24.83
CA GLY A 165 15.94 -13.99 26.10
C GLY A 165 16.85 -12.82 26.51
N PRO A 166 16.41 -11.98 27.46
CA PRO A 166 17.16 -10.80 27.87
C PRO A 166 18.49 -11.19 28.54
N GLY A 167 19.52 -10.39 28.29
CA GLY A 167 20.81 -10.52 28.96
C GLY A 167 20.74 -10.04 30.40
N ARG A 168 21.43 -10.74 31.30
CA ARG A 168 21.45 -10.43 32.73
C ARG A 168 22.87 -10.35 33.26
N CYS A 169 23.11 -9.38 34.13
CA CYS A 169 24.41 -9.20 34.76
C CYS A 169 24.75 -10.33 35.73
N LYS A 170 25.99 -10.78 35.66
CA LYS A 170 26.62 -11.68 36.64
C LYS A 170 28.08 -11.25 36.81
N GLY A 171 28.32 -10.48 37.86
CA GLY A 171 29.49 -9.60 37.93
C GLY A 171 29.53 -8.67 36.71
N SER A 172 30.72 -8.49 36.13
CA SER A 172 30.96 -7.63 34.97
C SER A 172 30.39 -8.14 33.65
N VAL A 173 29.89 -9.38 33.61
CA VAL A 173 29.47 -10.05 32.37
C VAL A 173 27.97 -9.95 32.16
N CYS A 174 27.56 -9.50 30.98
CA CYS A 174 26.18 -9.60 30.51
C CYS A 174 25.93 -11.01 29.96
N GLU A 175 25.53 -11.96 30.80
CA GLU A 175 25.22 -13.32 30.36
C GLU A 175 23.88 -13.32 29.60
N ARG A 176 23.91 -13.75 28.33
CA ARG A 176 22.70 -13.96 27.52
C ARG A 176 22.43 -15.46 27.36
N PRO A 177 21.16 -15.90 27.38
CA PRO A 177 20.84 -17.26 26.99
C PRO A 177 21.20 -17.48 25.51
N ALA A 178 21.38 -18.73 25.11
CA ALA A 178 21.61 -19.06 23.71
C ALA A 178 20.42 -18.61 22.84
N ALA A 179 20.70 -18.07 21.65
CA ALA A 179 19.65 -17.77 20.69
C ALA A 179 19.02 -19.07 20.18
N THR A 180 17.70 -19.06 20.01
CA THR A 180 16.91 -20.15 19.45
C THR A 180 16.37 -19.73 18.10
N ALA A 181 16.45 -20.59 17.10
CA ALA A 181 15.89 -20.28 15.78
C ALA A 181 14.37 -20.06 15.88
N LEU A 182 13.86 -19.08 15.15
CA LEU A 182 12.43 -18.85 15.04
C LEU A 182 11.81 -19.99 14.25
N ALA A 183 10.75 -20.58 14.79
CA ALA A 183 9.94 -21.59 14.12
C ALA A 183 8.62 -20.98 13.69
N PRO A 184 8.11 -21.33 12.50
CA PRO A 184 6.78 -20.88 12.09
C PRO A 184 5.74 -21.54 13.00
N GLU A 185 4.73 -20.78 13.41
CA GLU A 185 3.56 -21.30 14.11
C GLU A 185 2.51 -21.84 13.15
N TRP A 186 2.56 -21.41 11.88
CA TRP A 186 1.69 -21.85 10.81
C TRP A 186 2.44 -21.86 9.48
N THR A 187 2.14 -22.84 8.64
CA THR A 187 2.70 -22.98 7.30
C THR A 187 1.59 -23.35 6.31
N TYR A 188 1.71 -22.85 5.08
CA TYR A 188 0.85 -23.21 3.96
C TYR A 188 1.71 -23.38 2.71
N ASP A 189 1.61 -24.55 2.07
CA ASP A 189 2.36 -24.86 0.86
C ASP A 189 1.39 -24.94 -0.31
N ALA A 190 1.40 -23.93 -1.18
CA ALA A 190 0.44 -23.83 -2.28
C ALA A 190 0.65 -24.97 -3.30
N ALA A 191 1.90 -25.38 -3.53
CA ALA A 191 2.22 -26.50 -4.41
C ALA A 191 1.60 -27.81 -3.92
N SER A 192 1.71 -28.08 -2.62
CA SER A 192 1.18 -29.29 -1.98
C SER A 192 -0.36 -29.35 -2.01
N ASN A 193 -1.01 -28.19 -2.08
CA ASN A 193 -2.46 -28.08 -2.19
C ASN A 193 -2.95 -27.96 -3.64
N GLY A 194 -2.05 -27.91 -4.63
CA GLY A 194 -2.40 -27.77 -6.05
C GLY A 194 -2.95 -26.39 -6.41
N GLU A 195 -2.52 -25.34 -5.71
CA GLU A 195 -3.06 -23.99 -5.84
C GLU A 195 -2.01 -23.00 -6.35
N ALA A 196 -2.41 -22.11 -7.25
CA ALA A 196 -1.55 -21.08 -7.81
C ALA A 196 -1.53 -19.79 -6.95
N LEU A 197 -1.35 -19.94 -5.64
CA LEU A 197 -1.21 -18.83 -4.69
C LEU A 197 0.26 -18.38 -4.62
N HIS A 198 0.47 -17.08 -4.75
CA HIS A 198 1.80 -16.46 -4.86
C HIS A 198 1.85 -15.04 -4.32
N ASP A 199 0.86 -14.69 -3.51
CA ASP A 199 0.68 -13.35 -3.00
C ASP A 199 -0.06 -13.43 -1.66
N LEU A 200 0.16 -12.47 -0.77
CA LEU A 200 -0.45 -12.48 0.56
C LEU A 200 -0.75 -11.08 1.05
N LEU A 201 -1.81 -10.96 1.84
CA LEU A 201 -2.18 -9.74 2.56
C LEU A 201 -2.33 -10.12 4.04
N VAL A 202 -1.90 -9.25 4.95
CA VAL A 202 -2.16 -9.41 6.37
C VAL A 202 -3.13 -8.33 6.79
N GLY A 203 -4.26 -8.69 7.40
CA GLY A 203 -5.23 -7.73 7.89
C GLY A 203 -4.79 -7.06 9.21
N PRO A 204 -5.41 -5.95 9.62
CA PRO A 204 -5.02 -5.22 10.84
C PRO A 204 -5.19 -6.04 12.12
N THR A 205 -5.97 -7.13 12.05
CA THR A 205 -6.16 -8.12 13.11
C THR A 205 -5.18 -9.29 13.05
N GLY A 206 -4.25 -9.31 12.08
CA GLY A 206 -3.27 -10.36 11.88
C GLY A 206 -3.81 -11.62 11.17
N ASP A 207 -4.98 -11.54 10.55
CA ASP A 207 -5.50 -12.57 9.66
C ASP A 207 -4.74 -12.55 8.33
N VAL A 208 -4.61 -13.71 7.72
CA VAL A 208 -3.80 -13.88 6.52
C VAL A 208 -4.70 -14.17 5.34
N THR A 209 -4.68 -13.35 4.30
CA THR A 209 -5.35 -13.63 3.04
C THR A 209 -4.32 -14.03 2.00
N LEU A 210 -4.45 -15.23 1.41
CA LEU A 210 -3.59 -15.68 0.32
C LEU A 210 -4.29 -15.45 -1.02
N VAL A 211 -3.54 -14.89 -1.96
CA VAL A 211 -4.06 -14.49 -3.27
C VAL A 211 -3.25 -15.17 -4.38
N GLY A 212 -3.92 -15.43 -5.48
CA GLY A 212 -3.32 -15.96 -6.69
C GLY A 212 -3.96 -15.36 -7.92
N PHE A 213 -3.47 -15.78 -9.08
CA PHE A 213 -3.86 -15.18 -10.36
C PHE A 213 -5.02 -15.97 -10.96
N PHE A 214 -6.20 -15.33 -11.00
CA PHE A 214 -7.47 -15.90 -11.48
C PHE A 214 -8.00 -17.07 -10.64
N VAL A 215 -7.63 -17.13 -9.36
CA VAL A 215 -8.14 -18.11 -8.41
C VAL A 215 -8.86 -17.39 -7.27
N PRO A 216 -9.88 -18.00 -6.64
CA PRO A 216 -10.49 -17.41 -5.46
C PRO A 216 -9.46 -17.28 -4.33
N ALA A 217 -9.40 -16.09 -3.71
CA ALA A 217 -8.53 -15.85 -2.58
C ALA A 217 -8.93 -16.73 -1.38
N LEU A 218 -7.93 -17.15 -0.60
CA LEU A 218 -8.13 -17.88 0.66
C LEU A 218 -8.02 -16.88 1.81
N LEU A 219 -9.17 -16.53 2.38
CA LEU A 219 -9.32 -15.57 3.48
C LEU A 219 -9.09 -16.26 4.82
N ASP A 220 -8.48 -15.53 5.76
CA ASP A 220 -8.11 -16.04 7.09
C ASP A 220 -7.41 -17.41 7.06
N ALA A 221 -6.46 -17.56 6.13
CA ALA A 221 -5.75 -18.81 5.84
C ALA A 221 -5.00 -19.39 7.05
N ALA A 222 -4.55 -18.52 7.96
CA ALA A 222 -3.88 -18.91 9.21
C ALA A 222 -4.85 -19.09 10.39
N GLY A 223 -6.13 -18.78 10.21
CA GLY A 223 -7.17 -18.91 11.21
C GLY A 223 -7.73 -20.32 11.33
N PRO A 224 -8.62 -20.55 12.31
CA PRO A 224 -9.23 -21.87 12.55
C PRO A 224 -10.25 -22.27 11.48
N LEU A 225 -10.80 -21.30 10.73
CA LEU A 225 -11.82 -21.52 9.71
C LEU A 225 -11.52 -20.69 8.45
N PRO A 226 -10.54 -21.10 7.62
CA PRO A 226 -10.25 -20.44 6.36
C PRO A 226 -11.47 -20.44 5.42
N VAL A 227 -11.71 -19.34 4.73
CA VAL A 227 -12.85 -19.15 3.82
C VAL A 227 -12.36 -18.83 2.42
N ARG A 228 -12.91 -19.47 1.39
CA ARG A 228 -12.64 -19.06 0.02
C ARG A 228 -13.59 -17.97 -0.42
N ALA A 229 -13.06 -16.97 -1.10
CA ALA A 229 -13.88 -16.01 -1.82
C ALA A 229 -14.85 -16.73 -2.78
N SER A 230 -16.07 -16.22 -2.92
CA SER A 230 -17.05 -16.76 -3.86
C SER A 230 -16.79 -16.33 -5.30
N VAL A 231 -15.89 -15.38 -5.50
CA VAL A 231 -15.44 -14.86 -6.79
C VAL A 231 -13.94 -15.13 -6.95
N SER A 232 -13.49 -15.32 -8.19
CA SER A 232 -12.06 -15.42 -8.45
C SER A 232 -11.42 -14.05 -8.35
N GLY A 233 -10.21 -13.98 -7.82
CA GLY A 233 -9.40 -12.78 -7.80
C GLY A 233 -8.31 -12.85 -8.86
N ARG A 234 -8.06 -11.77 -9.61
CA ARG A 234 -6.75 -11.58 -10.27
C ARG A 234 -5.73 -11.02 -9.27
N ARG A 235 -6.18 -10.09 -8.42
CA ARG A 235 -5.49 -9.51 -7.27
C ARG A 235 -6.52 -9.10 -6.24
N CYS A 236 -6.06 -8.95 -5.01
CA CYS A 236 -6.83 -8.34 -3.95
C CYS A 236 -5.99 -7.31 -3.23
N MET A 237 -6.65 -6.35 -2.60
CA MET A 237 -6.03 -5.34 -1.77
C MET A 237 -6.84 -5.08 -0.52
N LEU A 238 -6.16 -4.65 0.54
CA LEU A 238 -6.83 -4.04 1.67
C LEU A 238 -7.20 -2.59 1.36
N TRP A 239 -8.36 -2.17 1.86
CA TRP A 239 -8.82 -0.79 1.87
C TRP A 239 -9.39 -0.51 3.26
N ASN A 240 -8.51 -0.05 4.14
CA ASN A 240 -8.70 -0.10 5.58
C ASN A 240 -8.84 -1.56 6.05
N ASP A 241 -9.93 -1.87 6.76
CA ASP A 241 -10.28 -3.23 7.18
C ASP A 241 -11.03 -4.04 6.11
N ARG A 242 -11.30 -3.46 4.94
CA ARG A 242 -12.07 -4.10 3.87
C ARG A 242 -11.16 -4.74 2.84
N LEU A 243 -11.63 -5.85 2.26
CA LEU A 243 -10.90 -6.57 1.21
C LEU A 243 -11.55 -6.30 -0.15
N LEU A 244 -10.82 -5.65 -1.06
CA LEU A 244 -11.21 -5.53 -2.46
C LEU A 244 -10.56 -6.66 -3.25
N CYS A 245 -11.31 -7.34 -4.09
CA CYS A 245 -10.79 -8.31 -5.04
C CYS A 245 -11.32 -8.01 -6.44
N MET A 246 -10.45 -8.22 -7.42
CA MET A 246 -10.72 -7.97 -8.82
C MET A 246 -11.18 -9.26 -9.49
N ASP A 247 -12.35 -9.28 -10.13
CA ASP A 247 -12.87 -10.50 -10.75
C ASP A 247 -12.37 -10.68 -12.21
N LEU A 248 -12.84 -11.75 -12.86
CA LEU A 248 -12.52 -12.22 -14.19
C LEU A 248 -12.56 -11.09 -15.24
N PRO A 249 -11.62 -11.10 -16.21
CA PRO A 249 -11.19 -9.92 -16.95
C PRO A 249 -12.11 -9.48 -18.10
N ASN A 250 -13.39 -9.85 -18.11
CA ASN A 250 -14.23 -9.66 -19.30
C ASN A 250 -15.05 -8.36 -19.28
N SER A 251 -15.44 -7.86 -18.10
CA SER A 251 -16.31 -6.68 -17.98
C SER A 251 -15.76 -5.58 -17.06
N GLY A 252 -14.54 -5.75 -16.54
CA GLY A 252 -13.92 -4.79 -15.62
C GLY A 252 -14.62 -4.75 -14.26
N GLN A 253 -14.73 -5.90 -13.60
CA GLN A 253 -15.35 -5.99 -12.27
C GLN A 253 -14.37 -5.74 -11.13
N VAL A 254 -14.85 -5.01 -10.12
CA VAL A 254 -14.20 -4.83 -8.83
C VAL A 254 -15.23 -5.14 -7.74
N SER A 255 -14.89 -6.03 -6.82
CA SER A 255 -15.78 -6.43 -5.73
C SER A 255 -15.16 -6.18 -4.38
N LEU A 256 -15.94 -5.59 -3.47
CA LEU A 256 -15.60 -5.56 -2.06
C LEU A 256 -16.12 -6.83 -1.41
N LEU A 257 -15.26 -7.63 -0.80
CA LEU A 257 -15.63 -8.88 -0.16
C LEU A 257 -15.89 -8.71 1.33
N ASP A 258 -16.88 -9.45 1.83
CA ASP A 258 -17.02 -9.73 3.25
C ASP A 258 -15.95 -10.76 3.65
N ARG A 259 -15.10 -10.40 4.61
CA ARG A 259 -13.95 -11.22 5.00
C ARG A 259 -14.33 -12.47 5.78
N VAL A 260 -15.55 -12.53 6.33
CA VAL A 260 -16.06 -13.69 7.07
C VAL A 260 -16.74 -14.68 6.13
N THR A 261 -17.52 -14.21 5.15
CA THR A 261 -18.26 -15.10 4.26
C THR A 261 -17.58 -15.35 2.92
N GLY A 262 -16.64 -14.49 2.52
CA GLY A 262 -16.01 -14.50 1.20
C GLY A 262 -16.92 -13.99 0.08
N ALA A 263 -18.14 -13.52 0.39
CA ALA A 263 -19.10 -13.04 -0.60
C ALA A 263 -18.95 -11.53 -0.88
N PRO A 264 -19.25 -11.05 -2.10
CA PRO A 264 -19.28 -9.62 -2.38
C PRO A 264 -20.32 -8.89 -1.51
N ARG A 265 -19.90 -7.81 -0.84
CA ARG A 265 -20.80 -6.80 -0.26
C ARG A 265 -21.35 -5.88 -1.35
N TRP A 266 -20.53 -5.57 -2.34
CA TRP A 266 -20.91 -4.91 -3.58
C TRP A 266 -19.94 -5.29 -4.71
N THR A 267 -20.41 -5.12 -5.95
CA THR A 267 -19.61 -5.30 -7.16
C THR A 267 -19.87 -4.11 -8.08
N PHE A 268 -18.80 -3.46 -8.53
CA PHE A 268 -18.80 -2.48 -9.60
C PHE A 268 -18.42 -3.16 -10.92
N ASP A 269 -19.12 -2.85 -12.01
CA ASP A 269 -18.86 -3.39 -13.36
C ASP A 269 -18.75 -2.24 -14.36
N LEU A 270 -17.55 -2.01 -14.90
CA LEU A 270 -17.31 -0.85 -15.77
C LEU A 270 -18.07 -0.96 -17.10
N ALA A 271 -18.15 -2.14 -17.70
CA ALA A 271 -18.85 -2.31 -18.98
C ALA A 271 -20.36 -2.00 -18.86
N THR A 272 -20.95 -2.32 -17.71
CA THR A 272 -22.35 -2.00 -17.39
C THR A 272 -22.53 -0.53 -17.05
N ALA A 273 -21.63 0.05 -16.25
CA ALA A 273 -21.72 1.43 -15.81
C ALA A 273 -21.43 2.45 -16.94
N ARG A 274 -20.50 2.10 -17.83
CA ARG A 274 -20.05 2.88 -19.00
C ARG A 274 -20.03 2.04 -20.29
N PRO A 275 -21.21 1.75 -20.87
CA PRO A 275 -21.30 1.02 -22.13
C PRO A 275 -20.55 1.70 -23.29
N ASP A 276 -20.42 3.02 -23.23
CA ASP A 276 -19.64 3.83 -24.16
C ASP A 276 -18.13 3.52 -24.10
N PHE A 277 -17.60 3.16 -22.93
CA PHE A 277 -16.21 2.69 -22.81
C PHE A 277 -16.06 1.26 -23.34
N ALA A 278 -17.07 0.42 -23.14
CA ALA A 278 -17.07 -0.96 -23.63
C ALA A 278 -17.20 -1.07 -25.16
N GLN A 279 -17.71 -0.02 -25.81
CA GLN A 279 -17.94 -0.02 -27.25
C GLN A 279 -16.62 -0.15 -28.03
N GLY A 280 -16.55 -1.14 -28.92
CA GLY A 280 -15.35 -1.35 -29.74
C GLY A 280 -14.20 -2.04 -29.02
N LEU A 281 -14.48 -2.71 -27.89
CA LEU A 281 -13.51 -3.52 -27.15
C LEU A 281 -13.82 -5.02 -27.23
N THR A 282 -12.77 -5.84 -27.25
CA THR A 282 -12.87 -7.31 -27.11
C THR A 282 -12.87 -7.72 -25.64
N THR A 283 -12.15 -6.98 -24.79
CA THR A 283 -11.93 -7.31 -23.38
C THR A 283 -11.65 -6.03 -22.63
N LEU A 284 -12.22 -5.92 -21.42
CA LEU A 284 -12.00 -4.83 -20.49
C LEU A 284 -11.60 -5.43 -19.15
N PHE A 285 -10.39 -5.15 -18.72
CA PHE A 285 -9.82 -5.71 -17.49
C PHE A 285 -9.38 -4.61 -16.56
N MET A 286 -9.45 -4.92 -15.28
CA MET A 286 -8.92 -4.05 -14.27
C MET A 286 -7.41 -4.35 -14.14
N ALA A 287 -6.58 -3.32 -14.26
CA ALA A 287 -5.13 -3.39 -14.32
C ALA A 287 -4.46 -3.06 -12.98
N ARG A 288 -4.85 -1.94 -12.35
CA ARG A 288 -4.34 -1.51 -11.04
C ARG A 288 -5.45 -0.91 -10.17
N LEU A 289 -5.42 -1.24 -8.88
CA LEU A 289 -6.20 -0.52 -7.87
C LEU A 289 -5.25 0.37 -7.08
N GLY A 290 -5.72 1.54 -6.67
CA GLY A 290 -5.04 2.42 -5.73
C GLY A 290 -6.05 2.96 -4.74
N VAL A 291 -5.89 2.65 -3.46
CA VAL A 291 -6.61 3.34 -2.40
C VAL A 291 -6.08 4.76 -2.35
N MET A 292 -6.99 5.73 -2.45
CA MET A 292 -6.64 7.16 -2.44
C MET A 292 -6.96 7.78 -1.09
N GLN A 293 -8.10 7.39 -0.52
CA GLN A 293 -8.59 7.79 0.79
C GLN A 293 -9.46 6.67 1.36
N PRO A 294 -9.86 6.72 2.65
CA PRO A 294 -10.81 5.77 3.21
C PRO A 294 -12.15 5.67 2.44
N ASP A 295 -12.54 6.71 1.69
CA ASP A 295 -13.74 6.76 0.85
C ASP A 295 -13.46 6.96 -0.65
N ARG A 296 -12.20 6.93 -1.11
CA ARG A 296 -11.86 6.99 -2.53
C ARG A 296 -10.94 5.84 -2.96
N LEU A 297 -11.34 5.17 -4.04
CA LEU A 297 -10.60 4.09 -4.68
C LEU A 297 -10.41 4.39 -6.16
N ALA A 298 -9.17 4.48 -6.62
CA ALA A 298 -8.84 4.47 -8.03
C ALA A 298 -8.86 3.04 -8.57
N ALA A 299 -9.61 2.81 -9.64
CA ALA A 299 -9.57 1.62 -10.45
C ALA A 299 -9.10 2.00 -11.86
N LEU A 300 -7.89 1.59 -12.20
CA LEU A 300 -7.33 1.71 -13.54
C LEU A 300 -7.65 0.43 -14.32
N TYR A 301 -8.33 0.62 -15.44
CA TYR A 301 -8.67 -0.41 -16.38
C TYR A 301 -7.80 -0.31 -17.62
N GLU A 302 -7.56 -1.45 -18.23
CA GLU A 302 -6.92 -1.58 -19.52
C GLU A 302 -7.84 -2.44 -20.41
N ALA A 303 -7.74 -2.23 -21.71
CA ALA A 303 -8.68 -2.78 -22.66
C ALA A 303 -8.02 -3.17 -23.98
N TYR A 304 -8.60 -4.16 -24.63
CA TYR A 304 -8.16 -4.66 -25.93
C TYR A 304 -9.12 -4.20 -27.04
N PRO A 305 -8.62 -3.64 -28.15
CA PRO A 305 -9.47 -3.26 -29.28
C PRO A 305 -10.26 -4.44 -29.86
N THR A 306 -11.42 -4.17 -30.48
CA THR A 306 -12.21 -5.19 -31.19
C THR A 306 -11.37 -5.97 -32.21
N GLY A 307 -11.55 -7.29 -32.24
CA GLY A 307 -10.90 -8.17 -33.22
C GLY A 307 -9.46 -8.54 -32.90
N THR A 308 -8.98 -8.19 -31.69
CA THR A 308 -7.63 -8.53 -31.23
C THR A 308 -7.67 -9.66 -30.19
N THR A 309 -6.58 -10.42 -30.06
CA THR A 309 -6.42 -11.45 -29.02
C THR A 309 -5.76 -10.86 -27.77
N ARG A 310 -5.72 -11.62 -26.66
CA ARG A 310 -5.07 -11.18 -25.41
C ARG A 310 -3.57 -10.84 -25.56
N ASP A 311 -2.92 -11.37 -26.59
CA ASP A 311 -1.50 -11.11 -26.88
C ASP A 311 -1.25 -9.85 -27.71
N THR A 312 -2.30 -9.06 -28.00
CA THR A 312 -2.13 -7.77 -28.67
C THR A 312 -1.17 -6.88 -27.89
N LEU A 313 -0.55 -5.89 -28.54
CA LEU A 313 0.25 -4.86 -27.88
C LEU A 313 -0.45 -3.49 -27.86
N CYS A 314 -1.54 -3.33 -28.61
CA CYS A 314 -2.33 -2.10 -28.59
C CYS A 314 -3.30 -2.15 -27.38
N ARG A 315 -3.38 -1.04 -26.65
CA ARG A 315 -4.18 -0.92 -25.42
C ARG A 315 -4.91 0.40 -25.34
N SER A 316 -6.01 0.40 -24.60
CA SER A 316 -6.68 1.60 -24.15
C SER A 316 -6.85 1.53 -22.64
N TYR A 317 -6.82 2.68 -21.97
CA TYR A 317 -6.85 2.74 -20.51
C TYR A 317 -7.97 3.65 -20.05
N PHE A 318 -8.62 3.27 -18.96
CA PHE A 318 -9.69 4.04 -18.34
C PHE A 318 -9.42 4.17 -16.85
N LEU A 319 -9.48 5.39 -16.33
CA LEU A 319 -9.39 5.64 -14.90
C LEU A 319 -10.79 5.91 -14.37
N VAL A 320 -11.20 5.14 -13.36
CA VAL A 320 -12.44 5.32 -12.62
C VAL A 320 -12.10 5.54 -11.17
N VAL A 321 -12.69 6.55 -10.54
CA VAL A 321 -12.66 6.70 -9.09
C VAL A 321 -14.00 6.23 -8.53
N LEU A 322 -13.95 5.31 -7.57
CA LEU A 322 -15.10 4.77 -6.86
C LEU A 322 -15.13 5.31 -5.43
N ASP A 323 -16.33 5.50 -4.90
CA ASP A 323 -16.53 5.71 -3.47
C ASP A 323 -16.51 4.37 -2.69
N ALA A 324 -16.55 4.45 -1.36
CA ALA A 324 -16.59 3.29 -0.46
C ALA A 324 -17.77 2.33 -0.66
N PHE A 325 -18.80 2.77 -1.36
CA PHE A 325 -20.02 2.03 -1.63
C PHE A 325 -20.08 1.50 -3.08
N GLY A 326 -18.98 1.66 -3.85
CA GLY A 326 -18.86 1.20 -5.21
C GLY A 326 -19.54 2.09 -6.25
N LYS A 327 -19.92 3.33 -5.90
CA LYS A 327 -20.47 4.31 -6.86
C LYS A 327 -19.35 5.06 -7.56
N MET A 328 -19.56 5.45 -8.82
CA MET A 328 -18.59 6.25 -9.56
C MET A 328 -18.57 7.70 -9.08
N VAL A 329 -17.37 8.17 -8.71
CA VAL A 329 -17.04 9.58 -8.47
C VAL A 329 -16.60 10.23 -9.77
N SER A 330 -15.78 9.54 -10.56
CA SER A 330 -15.35 9.97 -11.90
C SER A 330 -14.99 8.79 -12.78
N ALA A 331 -15.06 8.97 -14.10
CA ALA A 331 -14.67 7.96 -15.08
C ALA A 331 -14.21 8.63 -16.39
N GLN A 332 -12.98 8.36 -16.80
CA GLN A 332 -12.36 8.95 -18.00
C GLN A 332 -11.47 7.97 -18.75
N ALA A 333 -11.39 8.13 -20.08
CA ALA A 333 -10.35 7.49 -20.88
C ALA A 333 -9.02 8.24 -20.71
N LEU A 334 -7.92 7.52 -20.60
CA LEU A 334 -6.58 8.12 -20.58
C LEU A 334 -6.04 8.23 -22.01
N VAL A 335 -5.59 9.44 -22.37
CA VAL A 335 -5.06 9.75 -23.70
C VAL A 335 -3.68 10.37 -23.56
N ASP A 336 -2.68 9.71 -24.14
CA ASP A 336 -1.32 10.21 -24.26
C ASP A 336 -0.65 9.53 -25.48
N PRO A 337 0.25 10.20 -26.22
CA PRO A 337 0.98 9.57 -27.32
C PRO A 337 1.67 8.26 -26.95
N LEU A 338 2.24 8.15 -25.74
CA LEU A 338 2.90 6.91 -25.28
C LEU A 338 1.89 5.78 -25.02
N LEU A 339 0.67 6.10 -24.58
CA LEU A 339 -0.39 5.12 -24.40
C LEU A 339 -0.98 4.65 -25.74
N ALA A 340 -0.87 5.47 -26.78
CA ALA A 340 -1.32 5.14 -28.13
C ALA A 340 -0.33 4.24 -28.90
N GLU A 341 0.88 4.03 -28.38
CA GLU A 341 1.84 3.11 -28.96
C GLU A 341 1.39 1.66 -28.74
N CYS A 342 1.43 0.85 -29.81
CA CYS A 342 1.15 -0.58 -29.73
C CYS A 342 2.36 -1.36 -29.23
N ASN A 343 2.84 -1.04 -28.02
CA ASN A 343 3.98 -1.66 -27.37
C ASN A 343 3.62 -2.24 -25.97
N HIS A 344 2.33 -2.34 -25.65
CA HIS A 344 1.79 -2.71 -24.34
C HIS A 344 2.31 -1.79 -23.22
N PRO A 345 1.89 -0.51 -23.20
CA PRO A 345 2.33 0.48 -22.21
C PRO A 345 1.65 0.21 -20.86
N HIS A 346 2.11 -0.81 -20.15
CA HIS A 346 1.49 -1.36 -18.96
C HIS A 346 1.67 -0.45 -17.73
N PRO A 347 0.65 -0.30 -16.86
CA PRO A 347 0.76 0.43 -15.60
C PRO A 347 1.53 -0.38 -14.55
N PHE A 348 2.85 -0.21 -14.51
CA PHE A 348 3.74 -0.87 -13.56
C PHE A 348 3.76 -0.27 -12.16
N GLY A 349 3.19 0.92 -11.96
CA GLY A 349 3.15 1.54 -10.65
C GLY A 349 1.92 2.38 -10.44
N VAL A 350 1.43 2.36 -9.20
CA VAL A 350 0.33 3.18 -8.70
C VAL A 350 0.72 3.64 -7.29
N ALA A 351 0.41 4.87 -6.92
CA ALA A 351 0.54 5.35 -5.55
C ALA A 351 -0.46 6.46 -5.30
N SER A 352 -0.86 6.67 -4.05
CA SER A 352 -1.63 7.84 -3.66
C SER A 352 -1.00 8.50 -2.44
N ASP A 353 -1.16 9.82 -2.33
CA ASP A 353 -0.69 10.59 -1.19
C ASP A 353 -1.80 10.86 -0.18
N ALA A 354 -1.44 11.47 0.96
CA ALA A 354 -2.39 11.76 2.04
C ALA A 354 -3.50 12.74 1.64
N ALA A 355 -3.35 13.50 0.54
CA ALA A 355 -4.40 14.36 0.00
C ALA A 355 -5.37 13.61 -0.93
N GLY A 356 -5.12 12.32 -1.16
CA GLY A 356 -5.84 11.49 -2.11
C GLY A 356 -5.45 11.76 -3.56
N ASP A 357 -4.35 12.45 -3.84
CA ASP A 357 -3.86 12.58 -5.20
C ASP A 357 -3.27 11.24 -5.66
N LEU A 358 -3.56 10.83 -6.90
CA LEU A 358 -3.17 9.55 -7.48
C LEU A 358 -2.04 9.73 -8.49
N TYR A 359 -1.07 8.81 -8.47
CA TYR A 359 0.10 8.80 -9.34
C TYR A 359 0.19 7.45 -10.04
N LEU A 360 0.37 7.47 -11.36
CA LEU A 360 0.46 6.27 -12.20
C LEU A 360 1.77 6.27 -12.97
N ALA A 361 2.42 5.11 -13.08
CA ALA A 361 3.60 4.88 -13.90
C ALA A 361 3.31 3.84 -14.99
N PHE A 362 3.34 4.27 -16.24
CA PHE A 362 3.23 3.41 -17.42
C PHE A 362 4.59 3.22 -18.07
N GLY A 363 4.86 2.02 -18.58
CA GLY A 363 6.05 1.74 -19.37
C GLY A 363 5.79 0.63 -20.38
N GLN A 364 6.61 0.58 -21.44
CA GLN A 364 6.56 -0.52 -22.41
C GLN A 364 6.71 -1.87 -21.71
N THR A 365 5.99 -2.89 -22.15
CA THR A 365 6.24 -4.27 -21.72
C THR A 365 7.26 -4.94 -22.64
N LEU A 366 8.30 -5.53 -22.06
CA LEU A 366 9.42 -6.12 -22.81
C LEU A 366 9.21 -7.58 -23.24
N ASN A 367 8.17 -8.25 -22.74
CA ASN A 367 7.87 -9.66 -22.99
C ASN A 367 6.37 -9.89 -23.28
N LYS A 368 6.04 -11.14 -23.63
CA LYS A 368 4.66 -11.61 -23.74
C LYS A 368 4.32 -12.51 -22.56
N GLY A 369 3.11 -12.35 -22.03
CA GLY A 369 2.60 -13.12 -20.90
C GLY A 369 3.17 -12.67 -19.55
N ALA A 370 2.41 -12.92 -18.48
CA ALA A 370 2.87 -12.60 -17.12
C ALA A 370 3.99 -13.56 -16.65
N PRO A 371 4.87 -13.14 -15.73
CA PRO A 371 4.99 -11.76 -15.24
C PRO A 371 5.54 -10.82 -16.32
N LEU A 372 5.07 -9.59 -16.34
CA LEU A 372 5.42 -8.55 -17.32
C LEU A 372 6.67 -7.82 -16.85
N TYR A 373 7.65 -7.64 -17.74
CA TYR A 373 8.90 -6.93 -17.46
C TYR A 373 8.82 -5.49 -17.98
N PRO A 374 9.12 -4.49 -17.13
CA PRO A 374 9.01 -3.10 -17.52
C PRO A 374 10.18 -2.61 -18.37
N GLY A 375 9.84 -1.81 -19.37
CA GLY A 375 10.74 -1.06 -20.23
C GLY A 375 10.75 0.43 -19.93
N ALA A 376 11.53 1.16 -20.72
CA ALA A 376 11.65 2.61 -20.73
C ALA A 376 11.23 3.16 -22.11
N PRO A 377 10.81 4.45 -22.23
CA PRO A 377 10.69 5.44 -21.16
C PRO A 377 9.44 5.20 -20.28
N THR A 378 9.41 5.83 -19.10
CA THR A 378 8.26 5.81 -18.19
C THR A 378 7.39 7.05 -18.39
N LEU A 379 6.08 6.86 -18.56
CA LEU A 379 5.08 7.90 -18.47
C LEU A 379 4.55 7.96 -17.04
N LEU A 380 4.74 9.10 -16.37
CA LEU A 380 4.14 9.42 -15.08
C LEU A 380 2.95 10.35 -15.28
N MET A 381 1.82 10.04 -14.65
CA MET A 381 0.61 10.86 -14.65
C MET A 381 0.13 11.07 -13.23
N ALA A 382 -0.29 12.29 -12.91
CA ALA A 382 -0.87 12.64 -11.61
C ALA A 382 -2.32 13.11 -11.77
N PHE A 383 -3.16 12.70 -10.83
CA PHE A 383 -4.58 13.02 -10.76
C PHE A 383 -4.96 13.47 -9.36
N SER A 384 -6.02 14.26 -9.22
CA SER A 384 -6.58 14.55 -7.89
C SER A 384 -7.40 13.38 -7.34
N GLN A 385 -7.86 13.50 -6.09
CA GLN A 385 -8.81 12.56 -5.47
C GLN A 385 -10.13 12.35 -6.25
N ASP A 386 -10.47 13.28 -7.15
CA ASP A 386 -11.63 13.17 -8.05
C ASP A 386 -11.24 12.61 -9.44
N GLY A 387 -10.01 12.15 -9.64
CA GLY A 387 -9.50 11.66 -10.93
C GLY A 387 -9.15 12.76 -11.94
N VAL A 388 -9.03 14.02 -11.52
CA VAL A 388 -8.76 15.16 -12.42
C VAL A 388 -7.28 15.23 -12.77
N PRO A 389 -6.88 15.26 -14.05
CA PRO A 389 -5.46 15.35 -14.42
C PRO A 389 -4.79 16.60 -13.83
N ARG A 390 -3.63 16.43 -13.20
CA ARG A 390 -2.82 17.51 -12.62
C ARG A 390 -1.59 17.80 -13.46
N TRP A 391 -0.79 16.77 -13.74
CA TRP A 391 0.40 16.88 -14.58
C TRP A 391 0.75 15.54 -15.20
N ARG A 392 1.56 15.58 -16.27
CA ARG A 392 2.13 14.41 -16.92
C ARG A 392 3.61 14.63 -17.22
N LYS A 393 4.42 13.58 -17.11
CA LYS A 393 5.87 13.63 -17.33
C LYS A 393 6.37 12.34 -17.96
N THR A 394 7.39 12.44 -18.81
CA THR A 394 8.09 11.27 -19.33
C THR A 394 9.53 11.28 -18.83
N GLU A 395 9.97 10.13 -18.33
CA GLU A 395 11.31 9.94 -17.77
C GLU A 395 12.03 8.80 -18.48
N ALA A 396 13.36 8.88 -18.53
CA ALA A 396 14.18 7.92 -19.28
C ALA A 396 14.36 6.57 -18.58
N PHE A 397 14.05 6.47 -17.28
CA PHE A 397 14.13 5.22 -16.54
C PHE A 397 12.99 4.26 -16.89
N SER A 398 13.18 2.99 -16.58
CA SER A 398 12.15 1.95 -16.74
C SER A 398 11.03 2.10 -15.73
N ALA A 399 9.80 1.74 -16.11
CA ALA A 399 8.67 1.85 -15.20
C ALA A 399 8.79 0.83 -14.07
N GLY A 400 8.02 1.05 -13.01
CA GLY A 400 8.05 0.21 -11.82
C GLY A 400 7.08 0.74 -10.77
N GLU A 401 6.99 0.02 -9.67
CA GLU A 401 6.16 0.42 -8.53
C GLU A 401 6.52 1.84 -8.05
N LEU A 402 5.53 2.51 -7.46
CA LEU A 402 5.63 3.89 -7.03
C LEU A 402 5.46 4.01 -5.53
N ALA A 403 6.21 4.93 -4.93
CA ALA A 403 6.13 5.32 -3.53
C ALA A 403 6.02 6.82 -3.36
N ILE A 404 5.40 7.24 -2.25
CA ILE A 404 5.23 8.65 -1.93
C ILE A 404 5.52 8.98 -0.49
N VAL A 405 6.52 9.80 -0.21
CA VAL A 405 6.79 10.28 1.15
C VAL A 405 7.07 11.77 1.17
N ASN A 406 6.44 12.51 2.08
CA ASN A 406 6.68 13.95 2.29
C ASN A 406 6.67 14.77 0.98
N GLY A 407 5.71 14.50 0.09
CA GLY A 407 5.60 15.17 -1.21
C GLY A 407 6.65 14.76 -2.25
N LEU A 408 7.39 13.68 -2.02
CA LEU A 408 8.31 13.05 -2.97
C LEU A 408 7.65 11.84 -3.61
N LEU A 409 7.64 11.76 -4.93
CA LEU A 409 7.28 10.60 -5.73
C LEU A 409 8.56 9.84 -6.11
N LEU A 410 8.55 8.55 -5.84
CA LEU A 410 9.69 7.64 -5.94
C LEU A 410 9.28 6.49 -6.84
N ASN A 411 10.14 6.12 -7.79
CA ASN A 411 9.94 4.96 -8.65
C ASN A 411 11.04 3.95 -8.35
N GLU A 412 10.70 2.66 -8.20
CA GLU A 412 11.67 1.62 -7.81
C GLU A 412 12.91 1.55 -8.72
N ARG A 413 12.77 1.90 -10.00
CA ARG A 413 13.87 1.84 -10.98
C ARG A 413 14.50 3.21 -11.27
N SER A 414 14.06 4.25 -10.57
CA SER A 414 14.60 5.59 -10.70
C SER A 414 15.80 5.80 -9.78
N THR A 415 16.76 6.59 -10.24
CA THR A 415 17.87 7.10 -9.42
C THR A 415 17.59 8.49 -8.85
N GLN A 416 16.41 9.07 -9.10
CA GLN A 416 16.00 10.39 -8.62
C GLN A 416 14.59 10.36 -8.00
N ALA A 417 14.35 11.23 -7.03
CA ALA A 417 13.02 11.53 -6.53
C ALA A 417 12.39 12.69 -7.31
N LEU A 418 11.07 12.68 -7.46
CA LEU A 418 10.31 13.77 -8.08
C LEU A 418 9.38 14.42 -7.05
N ARG A 419 8.94 15.66 -7.26
CA ARG A 419 7.89 16.30 -6.44
C ARG A 419 6.51 15.82 -6.86
N THR A 420 5.65 15.47 -5.91
CA THR A 420 4.24 15.12 -6.17
C THR A 420 3.43 16.29 -6.73
N GLN A 421 3.84 17.52 -6.43
CA GLN A 421 3.16 18.74 -6.87
C GLN A 421 3.25 19.00 -8.38
N ASP A 422 4.43 18.76 -8.99
CA ASP A 422 4.71 19.18 -10.37
C ASP A 422 5.62 18.22 -11.16
N GLY A 423 6.01 17.09 -10.57
CA GLY A 423 6.89 16.10 -11.19
C GLY A 423 8.34 16.56 -11.35
N GLN A 424 8.75 17.70 -10.79
CA GLN A 424 10.14 18.17 -10.90
C GLN A 424 11.10 17.33 -10.06
N ALA A 425 12.31 17.10 -10.55
CA ALA A 425 13.31 16.34 -9.80
C ALA A 425 13.74 17.07 -8.52
N VAL A 426 13.98 16.31 -7.46
CA VAL A 426 14.39 16.81 -6.14
C VAL A 426 15.83 16.43 -5.84
N GLY A 427 16.63 17.43 -5.48
CA GLY A 427 18.05 17.24 -5.17
C GLY A 427 18.92 17.03 -6.40
N SER A 428 20.23 16.92 -6.18
CA SER A 428 21.24 16.69 -7.24
C SER A 428 21.88 15.31 -7.17
N ARG A 429 21.45 14.45 -6.25
CA ARG A 429 22.09 13.16 -5.96
C ARG A 429 21.33 12.00 -6.60
N GLN A 430 22.08 11.13 -7.27
CA GLN A 430 21.56 9.87 -7.82
C GLN A 430 21.78 8.72 -6.82
N PHE A 431 20.77 7.86 -6.63
CA PHE A 431 20.91 6.64 -5.82
C PHE A 431 21.79 5.60 -6.54
N PRO A 432 22.67 4.86 -5.84
CA PRO A 432 23.66 3.98 -6.47
C PRO A 432 23.08 2.84 -7.32
N LYS A 433 21.87 2.34 -7.03
CA LYS A 433 21.26 1.16 -7.70
C LYS A 433 19.78 1.33 -8.09
N GLY A 434 19.34 2.56 -8.32
CA GLY A 434 17.91 2.87 -8.25
C GLY A 434 17.43 2.83 -6.80
N LEU A 435 16.15 3.09 -6.58
CA LEU A 435 15.56 3.15 -5.24
C LEU A 435 15.15 1.77 -4.70
N GLY A 436 14.78 0.84 -5.59
CA GLY A 436 14.08 -0.37 -5.20
C GLY A 436 12.74 -0.08 -4.51
N ARG A 437 12.24 -1.08 -3.78
CA ARG A 437 11.07 -0.97 -2.92
C ARG A 437 11.46 -0.29 -1.62
N VAL A 438 11.29 1.02 -1.55
CA VAL A 438 11.68 1.83 -0.39
C VAL A 438 10.68 1.70 0.74
N VAL A 439 11.13 1.92 1.96
CA VAL A 439 10.26 2.27 3.08
C VAL A 439 10.64 3.65 3.60
N ALA A 440 9.72 4.32 4.29
CA ALA A 440 9.99 5.65 4.80
C ALA A 440 9.29 5.90 6.13
N THR A 441 10.00 6.66 6.98
CA THR A 441 9.44 7.31 8.17
C THR A 441 9.19 8.77 7.85
N SER A 442 8.57 9.49 8.78
CA SER A 442 8.45 10.96 8.70
C SER A 442 9.81 11.69 8.51
N GLU A 443 10.93 11.10 8.93
CA GLU A 443 12.25 11.74 8.84
C GLU A 443 13.28 11.03 7.95
N ARG A 444 13.00 9.81 7.49
CA ARG A 444 13.98 8.94 6.82
C ARG A 444 13.38 8.23 5.63
N LEU A 445 14.08 8.26 4.50
CA LEU A 445 13.86 7.38 3.36
C LEU A 445 14.88 6.23 3.41
N ILE A 446 14.43 4.99 3.23
CA ILE A 446 15.25 3.79 3.35
C ILE A 446 15.01 2.92 2.09
N PRO A 447 15.90 2.99 1.09
CA PRO A 447 15.85 2.15 -0.11
C PRO A 447 15.98 0.65 0.19
N SER A 448 15.65 -0.19 -0.80
CA SER A 448 15.92 -1.63 -0.72
C SER A 448 17.40 -1.91 -0.42
N PRO A 449 17.70 -2.97 0.36
CA PRO A 449 19.06 -3.47 0.49
C PRO A 449 19.71 -3.68 -0.88
N SER A 450 20.98 -3.27 -1.02
CA SER A 450 21.71 -3.38 -2.27
C SER A 450 23.15 -3.81 -2.05
N MET A 451 23.69 -4.58 -2.99
CA MET A 451 25.08 -5.04 -2.96
C MET A 451 26.01 -3.95 -3.51
N ASP A 452 27.07 -3.60 -2.78
CA ASP A 452 28.17 -2.79 -3.30
C ASP A 452 28.95 -3.61 -4.33
N GLU A 453 29.10 -3.11 -5.56
CA GLU A 453 29.76 -3.84 -6.64
C GLU A 453 31.28 -3.91 -6.51
N GLY A 454 31.88 -2.98 -5.76
CA GLY A 454 33.30 -2.95 -5.49
C GLY A 454 33.72 -3.88 -4.35
N THR A 455 32.89 -4.02 -3.31
CA THR A 455 33.21 -4.88 -2.16
C THR A 455 32.48 -6.23 -2.17
N GLY A 456 31.34 -6.34 -2.85
CA GLY A 456 30.45 -7.50 -2.77
C GLY A 456 29.62 -7.55 -1.50
N ASP A 457 29.75 -6.57 -0.60
CA ASP A 457 28.99 -6.53 0.65
C ASP A 457 27.59 -5.97 0.39
N TRP A 458 26.59 -6.54 1.08
CA TRP A 458 25.26 -5.95 1.12
C TRP A 458 25.22 -4.77 2.07
N ARG A 459 24.42 -3.75 1.72
CA ARG A 459 24.19 -2.55 2.52
C ARG A 459 22.72 -2.19 2.56
N LEU A 460 22.32 -1.62 3.68
CA LEU A 460 21.06 -0.91 3.86
C LEU A 460 21.38 0.53 4.25
N GLU A 461 20.76 1.50 3.61
CA GLU A 461 21.10 2.92 3.76
C GLU A 461 19.87 3.74 4.16
N GLY A 462 20.08 4.75 4.99
CA GLY A 462 19.06 5.72 5.36
C GLY A 462 19.41 7.12 4.88
N TYR A 463 18.41 7.84 4.37
CA TYR A 463 18.53 9.19 3.84
C TYR A 463 17.58 10.14 4.59
N GLY A 464 18.07 11.28 5.07
CA GLY A 464 17.25 12.27 5.78
C GLY A 464 16.26 12.97 4.85
N LEU A 465 14.99 13.06 5.24
CA LEU A 465 13.96 13.79 4.49
C LEU A 465 13.88 15.27 4.92
N PRO A 466 13.43 16.18 4.02
CA PRO A 466 13.13 15.96 2.60
C PRO A 466 14.35 16.05 1.68
N GLY A 467 15.53 16.41 2.21
CA GLY A 467 16.73 16.74 1.41
C GLY A 467 17.49 15.55 0.82
N LEU A 468 17.17 14.33 1.22
CA LEU A 468 17.79 13.07 0.79
C LEU A 468 19.31 13.03 1.03
N ALA A 469 19.78 13.64 2.13
CA ALA A 469 21.18 13.55 2.55
C ALA A 469 21.44 12.19 3.20
N PRO A 470 22.57 11.51 2.91
CA PRO A 470 22.91 10.26 3.60
C PRO A 470 22.96 10.47 5.12
N SER A 471 22.28 9.59 5.85
CA SER A 471 22.19 9.63 7.30
C SER A 471 22.98 8.50 7.95
N TRP A 472 22.82 7.27 7.46
CA TRP A 472 23.45 6.08 8.02
C TRP A 472 23.57 4.96 6.98
N THR A 473 24.48 4.02 7.24
CA THR A 473 24.69 2.81 6.43
C THR A 473 24.88 1.62 7.38
N TYR A 474 24.09 0.58 7.21
CA TYR A 474 24.28 -0.73 7.84
C TYR A 474 24.90 -1.69 6.81
N THR A 475 26.03 -2.30 7.15
CA THR A 475 26.76 -3.23 6.28
C THR A 475 26.60 -4.65 6.81
N PHE A 476 26.08 -5.56 5.98
CA PHE A 476 25.83 -6.95 6.32
C PHE A 476 27.12 -7.79 6.26
N GLN A 477 28.05 -7.53 7.19
CA GLN A 477 29.35 -8.20 7.22
C GLN A 477 29.22 -9.70 7.51
N GLY A 478 29.86 -10.55 6.70
CA GLY A 478 29.88 -12.00 6.92
C GLY A 478 28.62 -12.74 6.43
N TRP A 479 27.80 -12.10 5.61
CA TRP A 479 26.65 -12.69 4.95
C TRP A 479 27.08 -13.26 3.58
N PRO A 480 27.29 -14.59 3.45
CA PRO A 480 27.80 -15.18 2.21
C PRO A 480 26.76 -15.22 1.08
N GLY A 481 25.52 -14.80 1.33
CA GLY A 481 24.42 -14.87 0.37
C GLY A 481 23.62 -13.56 0.27
N PRO A 482 22.57 -13.56 -0.57
CA PRO A 482 21.80 -12.36 -0.84
C PRO A 482 20.97 -11.90 0.36
N VAL A 483 20.78 -10.59 0.46
CA VAL A 483 19.76 -9.96 1.30
C VAL A 483 18.53 -9.73 0.44
N ALA A 484 17.35 -10.05 0.95
CA ALA A 484 16.11 -9.81 0.23
C ALA A 484 15.93 -8.30 0.01
N PRO A 485 15.50 -7.87 -1.19
CA PRO A 485 15.27 -6.45 -1.47
C PRO A 485 14.06 -5.88 -0.71
N GLU A 486 13.18 -6.76 -0.23
CA GLU A 486 11.96 -6.38 0.47
C GLU A 486 12.21 -6.19 1.97
N VAL A 487 11.78 -5.04 2.47
CA VAL A 487 11.82 -4.66 3.89
C VAL A 487 10.48 -4.07 4.31
N ARG A 488 10.17 -4.13 5.61
CA ARG A 488 9.00 -3.47 6.21
C ARG A 488 9.41 -2.64 7.41
N LEU A 489 8.62 -1.62 7.73
CA LEU A 489 8.78 -0.88 8.97
C LEU A 489 7.90 -1.49 10.06
N ALA A 490 8.51 -1.79 11.19
CA ALA A 490 7.83 -2.28 12.36
C ALA A 490 8.11 -1.37 13.56
N ARG A 491 7.26 -1.44 14.58
CA ARG A 491 7.53 -0.89 15.91
C ARG A 491 8.04 -2.00 16.81
N TRP A 492 9.13 -1.71 17.51
CA TRP A 492 9.76 -2.67 18.42
C TRP A 492 10.31 -1.98 19.67
N VAL A 493 10.15 -2.62 20.82
CA VAL A 493 10.71 -2.12 22.09
C VAL A 493 12.18 -2.54 22.19
N THR A 494 13.07 -1.62 21.86
CA THR A 494 14.52 -1.82 22.03
C THR A 494 15.00 -1.54 23.45
N GLN A 495 14.24 -0.77 24.23
CA GLN A 495 14.65 -0.33 25.57
C GLN A 495 13.51 -0.40 26.57
N ARG A 496 13.80 -0.95 27.76
CA ARG A 496 12.82 -1.08 28.83
C ARG A 496 12.37 0.29 29.34
N GLY A 497 11.06 0.50 29.38
CA GLY A 497 10.45 1.73 29.91
C GLY A 497 10.48 2.91 28.94
N LEU A 498 11.01 2.72 27.72
CA LEU A 498 10.86 3.67 26.63
C LEU A 498 9.77 3.19 25.66
N PRO A 499 9.11 4.12 24.94
CA PRO A 499 8.22 3.75 23.85
C PRO A 499 8.94 2.90 22.78
N PRO A 500 8.22 2.02 22.06
CA PRO A 500 8.76 1.34 20.89
C PRO A 500 9.33 2.34 19.88
N GLU A 501 10.45 1.98 19.25
CA GLU A 501 10.99 2.73 18.10
C GLU A 501 10.62 2.05 16.78
N THR A 502 10.72 2.81 15.68
CA THR A 502 10.56 2.27 14.33
C THR A 502 11.84 1.57 13.89
N VAL A 503 11.72 0.32 13.45
CA VAL A 503 12.80 -0.53 12.96
C VAL A 503 12.50 -1.00 11.54
N VAL A 504 13.54 -1.21 10.75
CA VAL A 504 13.47 -1.82 9.42
C VAL A 504 13.67 -3.32 9.58
N LEU A 505 12.67 -4.10 9.21
CA LEU A 505 12.69 -5.56 9.21
C LEU A 505 12.98 -6.08 7.81
N GLY A 506 13.83 -7.08 7.68
CA GLY A 506 14.09 -7.77 6.42
C GLY A 506 14.59 -9.20 6.62
N THR A 507 14.90 -9.88 5.52
CA THR A 507 15.47 -11.23 5.54
C THR A 507 16.70 -11.34 4.65
N GLY A 508 17.53 -12.35 4.90
CA GLY A 508 18.66 -12.67 4.03
C GLY A 508 19.35 -13.96 4.46
N LEU A 509 20.52 -14.22 3.88
CA LEU A 509 21.23 -15.48 4.06
C LEU A 509 22.56 -15.29 4.80
N THR A 510 22.71 -16.02 5.90
CA THR A 510 23.96 -16.10 6.69
C THR A 510 24.65 -17.44 6.45
N SER A 511 25.85 -17.62 7.01
CA SER A 511 26.54 -18.91 7.02
C SER A 511 25.75 -20.04 7.71
N THR A 512 24.79 -19.68 8.58
CA THR A 512 23.94 -20.64 9.30
C THR A 512 22.59 -20.91 8.63
N GLY A 513 22.32 -20.26 7.49
CA GLY A 513 21.05 -20.33 6.78
C GLY A 513 20.27 -19.02 6.80
N PRO A 514 18.98 -19.05 6.41
CA PRO A 514 18.13 -17.86 6.36
C PRO A 514 17.96 -17.22 7.73
N THR A 515 17.94 -15.90 7.75
CA THR A 515 17.75 -15.11 8.95
C THR A 515 16.79 -13.96 8.69
N MET A 516 16.06 -13.58 9.72
CA MET A 516 15.43 -12.27 9.84
C MET A 516 16.40 -11.31 10.54
N PHE A 517 16.38 -10.05 10.14
CA PHE A 517 17.10 -8.98 10.84
C PHE A 517 16.19 -7.79 11.10
N ALA A 518 16.55 -7.00 12.12
CA ALA A 518 15.98 -5.68 12.36
C ALA A 518 17.11 -4.67 12.61
N VAL A 519 17.01 -3.49 11.99
CA VAL A 519 17.88 -2.34 12.25
C VAL A 519 17.05 -1.11 12.63
N SER A 520 17.58 -0.22 13.47
CA SER A 520 16.88 1.03 13.80
C SER A 520 16.75 1.89 12.55
N ALA A 521 15.53 2.34 12.24
CA ALA A 521 15.30 3.26 11.12
C ALA A 521 15.96 4.64 11.36
N ARG A 522 16.25 4.99 12.62
CA ARG A 522 16.80 6.28 13.03
C ARG A 522 18.28 6.42 12.67
N ASP A 523 19.08 5.42 13.01
CA ASP A 523 20.55 5.48 12.98
C ASP A 523 21.24 4.25 12.35
N GLY A 524 20.48 3.25 11.91
CA GLY A 524 21.02 2.05 11.26
C GLY A 524 21.69 1.05 12.21
N SER A 525 21.58 1.24 13.53
CA SER A 525 22.11 0.28 14.50
C SER A 525 21.35 -1.06 14.45
N GLU A 526 22.07 -2.17 14.64
CA GLU A 526 21.45 -3.50 14.69
C GLU A 526 20.60 -3.67 15.95
N VAL A 527 19.37 -4.13 15.76
CA VAL A 527 18.41 -4.37 16.86
C VAL A 527 18.38 -5.85 17.21
N PHE A 528 18.21 -6.72 16.22
CA PHE A 528 18.35 -8.16 16.39
C PHE A 528 18.62 -8.86 15.05
N GLN A 529 19.15 -10.07 15.15
CA GLN A 529 19.25 -11.02 14.05
C GLN A 529 18.83 -12.40 14.55
N CYS A 530 17.87 -13.03 13.86
CA CYS A 530 17.26 -14.28 14.27
C CYS A 530 17.25 -15.31 13.13
N SER A 531 17.95 -16.43 13.33
CA SER A 531 17.92 -17.56 12.41
C SER A 531 16.50 -18.09 12.25
N LEU A 532 16.12 -18.43 11.03
CA LEU A 532 14.82 -19.03 10.71
C LEU A 532 15.00 -20.54 10.57
N SER A 533 14.24 -21.31 11.32
CA SER A 533 14.15 -22.76 11.13
C SER A 533 13.23 -23.09 9.94
N ASP A 534 13.46 -24.25 9.34
CA ASP A 534 12.66 -24.75 8.20
C ASP A 534 12.58 -23.78 7.00
N ALA A 535 13.64 -22.98 6.80
CA ALA A 535 13.82 -22.09 5.67
C ALA A 535 15.11 -22.44 4.92
N THR A 536 15.06 -22.42 3.60
CA THR A 536 16.22 -22.70 2.73
C THR A 536 16.67 -21.47 1.95
N GLN A 537 15.82 -20.44 1.83
CA GLN A 537 16.10 -19.19 1.13
C GLN A 537 15.54 -18.00 1.94
N PRO A 538 16.07 -16.78 1.72
CA PRO A 538 15.43 -15.55 2.21
C PRO A 538 13.98 -15.46 1.71
N ALA A 539 13.12 -14.83 2.51
CA ALA A 539 11.75 -14.56 2.08
C ALA A 539 11.76 -13.59 0.90
N GLN A 540 11.01 -13.91 -0.14
CA GLN A 540 10.88 -13.10 -1.34
C GLN A 540 9.84 -11.99 -1.15
N SER A 541 8.89 -12.19 -0.24
CA SER A 541 7.97 -11.19 0.25
C SER A 541 7.67 -11.42 1.73
N LEU A 542 7.36 -10.37 2.47
CA LEU A 542 6.96 -10.45 3.87
C LEU A 542 5.93 -9.38 4.22
N GLU A 543 4.99 -9.74 5.09
CA GLU A 543 4.02 -8.82 5.68
C GLU A 543 4.02 -8.87 7.19
N LEU A 544 3.63 -7.74 7.80
CA LEU A 544 3.55 -7.58 9.24
C LEU A 544 2.12 -7.72 9.72
N GLY A 545 1.91 -8.51 10.76
CA GLY A 545 0.70 -8.49 11.57
C GLY A 545 1.01 -8.04 13.00
N PRO A 546 -0.01 -7.72 13.80
CA PRO A 546 0.17 -7.60 15.24
C PRO A 546 0.82 -8.88 15.78
N ASP A 547 1.93 -8.70 16.50
CA ASP A 547 2.72 -9.78 17.12
C ASP A 547 3.17 -10.88 16.15
N SER A 548 3.26 -10.61 14.84
CA SER A 548 3.57 -11.64 13.85
C SER A 548 4.20 -11.11 12.57
N VAL A 549 4.90 -11.99 11.87
CA VAL A 549 5.42 -11.76 10.51
C VAL A 549 5.01 -12.93 9.64
N VAL A 550 4.45 -12.64 8.47
CA VAL A 550 4.13 -13.63 7.46
C VAL A 550 5.14 -13.51 6.32
N MET A 551 5.72 -14.63 5.92
CA MET A 551 6.74 -14.69 4.88
C MET A 551 6.29 -15.57 3.74
N MET A 552 6.67 -15.18 2.53
CA MET A 552 6.55 -15.98 1.33
C MET A 552 7.93 -16.35 0.78
N ASP A 553 8.11 -17.61 0.43
CA ASP A 553 9.26 -18.09 -0.35
C ASP A 553 8.88 -19.17 -1.37
N GLY A 554 9.87 -19.63 -2.13
CA GLY A 554 9.68 -20.66 -3.16
C GLY A 554 9.05 -20.14 -4.45
N ALA A 555 8.90 -18.82 -4.61
CA ALA A 555 8.46 -18.24 -5.86
C ALA A 555 9.51 -18.44 -6.97
N GLY A 556 9.06 -18.88 -8.14
CA GLY A 556 9.91 -19.20 -9.28
C GLY A 556 10.03 -18.09 -10.32
N THR A 557 9.33 -16.97 -10.10
CA THR A 557 9.23 -15.85 -11.03
C THR A 557 9.65 -14.52 -10.37
N CYS A 558 9.76 -13.45 -11.14
CA CYS A 558 10.34 -12.19 -10.68
C CYS A 558 9.45 -11.41 -9.70
N GLY A 559 10.08 -10.75 -8.73
CA GLY A 559 9.41 -9.90 -7.74
C GLY A 559 9.22 -8.45 -8.18
N ASP A 560 10.10 -7.93 -9.03
CA ASP A 560 10.08 -6.56 -9.58
C ASP A 560 9.29 -6.45 -10.90
N CYS A 561 8.41 -7.42 -11.17
CA CYS A 561 7.58 -7.51 -12.36
C CYS A 561 6.10 -7.38 -12.00
N ASP A 562 5.22 -7.40 -13.01
CA ASP A 562 3.78 -7.29 -12.80
C ASP A 562 2.97 -8.46 -13.41
N PRO A 563 2.11 -9.16 -12.64
CA PRO A 563 2.12 -9.23 -11.18
C PRO A 563 3.45 -9.79 -10.66
N PRO A 564 3.93 -9.35 -9.48
CA PRO A 564 5.03 -10.00 -8.79
C PRO A 564 4.72 -11.50 -8.61
N PHE A 565 5.73 -12.34 -8.79
CA PHE A 565 5.68 -13.77 -8.49
C PHE A 565 4.58 -14.56 -9.22
N ALA A 566 3.97 -14.00 -10.28
CA ALA A 566 2.87 -14.61 -11.01
C ALA A 566 3.14 -16.07 -11.37
N TYR A 567 2.11 -16.91 -11.20
CA TYR A 567 2.12 -18.37 -11.43
C TYR A 567 3.04 -19.19 -10.52
N SER A 568 3.63 -18.57 -9.51
CA SER A 568 4.39 -19.33 -8.50
C SER A 568 3.46 -20.21 -7.66
N LEU A 569 4.05 -21.29 -7.13
CA LEU A 569 3.43 -22.18 -6.16
C LEU A 569 4.14 -21.96 -4.83
N ALA A 570 3.89 -20.80 -4.22
CA ALA A 570 4.69 -20.33 -3.10
C ALA A 570 4.40 -21.09 -1.80
N ARG A 571 5.31 -20.96 -0.85
CA ARG A 571 5.12 -21.38 0.54
C ARG A 571 4.99 -20.15 1.42
N PHE A 572 4.02 -20.19 2.31
CA PHE A 572 3.71 -19.13 3.26
C PHE A 572 3.94 -19.61 4.67
N ARG A 573 4.51 -18.76 5.51
CA ARG A 573 4.85 -19.09 6.91
C ARG A 573 4.57 -17.90 7.80
N ARG A 574 3.89 -18.14 8.92
CA ARG A 574 3.65 -17.15 9.95
C ARG A 574 4.55 -17.44 11.14
N PHE A 575 5.24 -16.42 11.62
CA PHE A 575 6.10 -16.46 12.80
C PHE A 575 5.49 -15.57 13.88
N ALA A 576 5.27 -16.10 15.07
CA ALA A 576 4.88 -15.30 16.23
C ALA A 576 6.08 -14.49 16.72
N ILE A 577 5.91 -13.18 16.80
CA ILE A 577 6.90 -12.24 17.32
C ILE A 577 6.19 -11.30 18.31
N PRO A 578 5.93 -11.76 19.55
CA PRO A 578 5.25 -10.94 20.55
C PRO A 578 5.95 -9.59 20.78
N GLY A 579 5.18 -8.50 20.74
CA GLY A 579 5.65 -7.13 20.89
C GLY A 579 6.04 -6.44 19.57
N LEU A 580 6.08 -7.17 18.45
CA LEU A 580 6.24 -6.58 17.12
C LEU A 580 4.89 -6.04 16.67
N GLN A 581 4.88 -4.81 16.16
CA GLN A 581 3.68 -4.22 15.58
C GLN A 581 4.03 -3.62 14.22
N PRO A 582 3.11 -3.60 13.23
CA PRO A 582 3.28 -2.77 12.04
C PRO A 582 3.57 -1.31 12.44
N ALA A 583 4.42 -0.61 11.67
CA ALA A 583 4.72 0.78 11.96
C ALA A 583 3.56 1.73 11.62
N GLU A 584 3.35 2.76 12.44
CA GLU A 584 2.37 3.84 12.22
C GLU A 584 2.98 5.01 11.39
N GLU A 585 4.03 4.76 10.60
CA GLU A 585 4.69 5.81 9.82
C GLU A 585 3.91 6.14 8.53
N PRO A 586 3.98 7.39 8.02
CA PRO A 586 3.37 7.74 6.74
C PRO A 586 4.01 6.88 5.66
N TRP A 587 3.25 5.90 5.20
CA TRP A 587 3.76 4.88 4.33
C TRP A 587 4.03 5.47 2.94
N PRO A 588 5.22 5.22 2.35
CA PRO A 588 5.42 5.49 0.95
C PRO A 588 4.53 4.55 0.15
N GLY A 589 3.60 5.09 -0.65
CA GLY A 589 2.70 4.33 -1.54
C GLY A 589 3.27 3.05 -2.20
N THR A 590 2.37 2.21 -2.72
CA THR A 590 2.57 0.76 -2.98
C THR A 590 3.92 0.26 -3.46
N PHE A 591 4.68 -0.32 -2.54
CA PHE A 591 5.77 -1.26 -2.84
C PHE A 591 5.45 -2.70 -2.42
N GLY A 592 4.49 -3.30 -3.12
CA GLY A 592 4.16 -4.73 -3.02
C GLY A 592 3.11 -5.20 -4.03
N GLY A 593 2.86 -4.44 -5.10
CA GLY A 593 1.64 -4.60 -5.89
C GLY A 593 0.43 -3.99 -5.16
N PRO A 594 -0.75 -3.95 -5.82
CA PRO A 594 -1.95 -3.36 -5.22
C PRO A 594 -2.43 -4.27 -4.10
N GLY A 595 -2.12 -3.93 -2.85
CA GLY A 595 -2.72 -4.61 -1.70
C GLY A 595 -1.88 -4.83 -0.47
N HIS A 596 -0.56 -4.81 -0.59
CA HIS A 596 0.31 -5.40 0.41
C HIS A 596 0.43 -4.62 1.71
N ASP A 597 0.13 -3.32 1.73
CA ASP A 597 0.41 -2.48 2.91
C ASP A 597 -0.58 -1.32 3.11
N HIS A 598 -1.85 -1.48 2.73
CA HIS A 598 -2.88 -0.48 3.05
C HIS A 598 -3.38 -0.57 4.51
N HIS A 599 -2.46 -0.72 5.46
CA HIS A 599 -2.74 -0.37 6.85
C HIS A 599 -2.70 1.14 6.99
N GLU A 600 -3.66 1.81 6.35
CA GLU A 600 -4.04 3.16 6.74
C GLU A 600 -4.62 3.05 8.16
N ASP A 601 -3.79 3.21 9.19
CA ASP A 601 -4.30 3.64 10.49
C ASP A 601 -5.03 4.96 10.18
N PRO A 602 -6.35 5.08 10.43
CA PRO A 602 -7.13 6.26 10.08
C PRO A 602 -6.42 7.52 10.54
N VAL A 603 -5.78 8.17 9.57
CA VAL A 603 -5.42 9.59 9.56
C VAL A 603 -5.00 10.11 10.94
N ARG A 604 -3.82 9.71 11.45
CA ARG A 604 -3.12 10.61 12.39
C ARG A 604 -2.43 11.66 11.55
N GLY A 605 -3.13 12.76 11.28
CA GLY A 605 -2.66 13.89 10.48
C GLY A 605 -1.25 14.33 10.88
N ARG A 606 -0.26 13.91 10.11
CA ARG A 606 1.10 14.42 10.15
C ARG A 606 1.46 15.01 8.80
#